data_AF-A0A522YI44-F1
#
_entry.id   AF-A0A522YI44-F1
#
_cell.length_a   1.000
_cell.length_b   1.000
_cell.length_c   1.000
_cell.angle_alpha   90.00
_cell.angle_beta   90.00
_cell.angle_gamma   90.00
#
_symmetry.space_group_name_H-M   'P 1'
#
loop_
_entity.id
_entity.type
_entity.pdbx_description
1 polymer ?
#
loop_
_entity_poly.entity_id
_entity_poly.type
_entity_poly.pdbx_seq_one_letter_code
_entity_poly.pdbx_strand_id
1 'polypeptide(L)'
;MGLGRALRAPEEGAREDPVTGALLAALLAAAPAPAQEPAAAPPPVLSGIDVLAERGFEDLKGKRVGLITNQTGRDRTGRTTFQILANASNVTLSALFSPEHGFTGVAVSSATPVNP
;
A
#
# COMPACT_ATOMS: atom_id res chain seq x y z
N MET A 1 61.55 -34.27 69.27
CA MET A 1 61.44 -35.13 68.07
C MET A 1 59.96 -35.24 67.75
N GLY A 2 59.40 -34.77 66.65
CA GLY A 2 59.91 -34.13 65.46
C GLY A 2 58.70 -33.91 64.55
N LEU A 3 58.72 -32.79 63.81
CA LEU A 3 58.33 -32.68 62.40
C LEU A 3 56.94 -33.26 62.04
N GLY A 4 55.95 -32.47 61.63
CA GLY A 4 56.04 -31.13 61.10
C GLY A 4 54.66 -30.65 60.65
N ARG A 5 54.51 -29.33 60.74
CA ARG A 5 53.48 -28.61 60.00
C ARG A 5 53.76 -28.80 58.51
N ALA A 6 52.90 -29.56 57.83
CA ALA A 6 52.77 -29.44 56.40
C ALA A 6 51.76 -28.33 56.11
N LEU A 7 52.27 -27.14 55.79
CA LEU A 7 51.55 -26.19 54.95
C LEU A 7 51.21 -26.90 53.63
N ARG A 8 49.93 -26.93 53.28
CA ARG A 8 49.52 -27.02 51.90
C ARG A 8 48.22 -26.27 51.70
N ALA A 9 48.33 -25.03 51.24
CA ALA A 9 47.30 -24.45 50.40
C ALA A 9 47.37 -25.17 49.03
N PRO A 10 46.23 -25.56 48.47
CA PRO A 10 45.94 -25.35 47.07
C PRO A 10 44.92 -24.22 47.00
N GLU A 11 45.32 -23.03 46.57
CA GLU A 11 45.27 -22.65 45.15
C GLU A 11 43.85 -22.85 44.61
N GLU A 12 43.09 -21.77 44.71
CA GLU A 12 42.14 -21.25 43.72
C GLU A 12 41.63 -22.25 42.67
N GLY A 13 40.39 -22.66 42.87
CA GLY A 13 39.54 -23.17 41.83
C GLY A 13 38.15 -22.70 42.15
N ALA A 14 37.90 -21.39 42.00
CA ALA A 14 36.55 -20.87 41.83
C ALA A 14 35.93 -21.76 40.75
N ARG A 15 35.05 -22.66 41.18
CA ARG A 15 34.25 -23.43 40.26
C ARG A 15 33.39 -22.37 39.60
N GLU A 16 33.76 -21.98 38.39
CA GLU A 16 32.88 -21.23 37.52
C GLU A 16 31.66 -22.12 37.33
N ASP A 17 30.64 -21.91 38.16
CA ASP A 17 29.41 -22.69 38.06
C ASP A 17 28.89 -22.40 36.64
N PRO A 18 28.73 -23.40 35.77
CA PRO A 18 28.29 -23.16 34.40
C PRO A 18 26.93 -22.47 34.38
N VAL A 19 26.17 -22.61 35.47
CA VAL A 19 24.90 -21.93 35.73
C VAL A 19 25.10 -20.45 36.05
N THR A 20 26.08 -20.08 36.88
CA THR A 20 26.38 -18.69 37.25
C THR A 20 26.97 -17.91 36.07
N GLY A 21 27.89 -18.53 35.31
CA GLY A 21 28.43 -17.94 34.07
C GLY A 21 27.37 -17.77 32.99
N ALA A 22 26.48 -18.77 32.82
CA ALA A 22 25.37 -18.68 31.87
C ALA A 22 24.33 -17.63 32.27
N LEU A 23 24.06 -17.47 33.58
CA LEU A 23 23.10 -16.49 34.08
C LEU A 23 23.63 -15.04 33.90
N LEU A 24 24.93 -14.82 34.12
CA LEU A 24 25.56 -13.52 33.91
C LEU A 24 25.66 -13.16 32.42
N ALA A 25 25.95 -14.14 31.55
CA ALA A 25 25.97 -13.96 30.11
C ALA A 25 24.57 -13.66 29.54
N ALA A 26 23.52 -14.33 30.05
CA ALA A 26 22.14 -14.09 29.64
C ALA A 26 21.64 -12.69 30.06
N LEU A 27 22.13 -12.14 31.18
CA LEU A 27 21.79 -10.80 31.64
C LEU A 27 22.41 -9.69 30.77
N LEU A 28 23.53 -9.94 30.09
CA LEU A 28 24.23 -8.95 29.27
C LEU A 28 23.78 -8.89 27.79
N ALA A 29 23.04 -9.89 27.30
CA ALA A 29 22.77 -10.05 25.87
C ALA A 29 21.44 -9.44 25.37
N ALA A 30 20.61 -8.85 26.25
CA ALA A 30 19.32 -8.29 25.86
C ALA A 30 19.46 -6.85 25.33
N ALA A 31 20.08 -6.69 24.16
CA ALA A 31 19.98 -5.43 23.41
C ALA A 31 18.58 -5.33 22.77
N PRO A 32 17.86 -4.21 22.90
CA PRO A 32 16.62 -4.00 22.18
C PRO A 32 16.93 -3.96 20.67
N ALA A 33 16.21 -4.77 19.89
CA ALA A 33 16.27 -4.70 18.44
C ALA A 33 15.85 -3.28 17.97
N PRO A 34 16.48 -2.71 16.93
CA PRO A 34 16.06 -1.41 16.42
C PRO A 34 14.59 -1.49 16.00
N ALA A 35 13.78 -0.56 16.51
CA ALA A 35 12.38 -0.44 16.11
C ALA A 35 12.35 -0.18 14.61
N GLN A 36 11.80 -1.13 13.86
CA GLN A 36 11.63 -1.02 12.43
C GLN A 36 10.49 -0.02 12.20
N GLU A 37 10.81 1.22 11.84
CA GLU A 37 9.79 2.19 11.44
C GLU A 37 8.99 1.59 10.28
N PRO A 38 7.65 1.56 10.37
CA PRO A 38 6.83 1.05 9.29
C PRO A 38 7.15 1.87 8.04
N ALA A 39 7.58 1.18 6.98
CA ALA A 39 7.85 1.81 5.70
C ALA A 39 6.61 2.62 5.29
N ALA A 40 6.78 3.92 5.04
CA ALA A 40 5.70 4.79 4.65
C ALA A 40 4.97 4.20 3.43
N ALA A 41 3.64 4.15 3.50
CA ALA A 41 2.83 3.68 2.38
C ALA A 41 3.13 4.53 1.13
N PRO A 42 3.16 3.92 -0.07
CA PRO A 42 3.36 4.68 -1.30
C PRO A 42 2.27 5.75 -1.45
N PRO A 43 2.59 6.90 -2.06
CA PRO A 43 1.60 7.95 -2.28
C PRO A 43 0.44 7.42 -3.15
N PRO A 44 -0.78 7.91 -2.95
CA PRO A 44 -1.94 7.47 -3.73
C PRO A 44 -1.74 7.80 -5.21
N VAL A 45 -2.01 6.82 -6.06
CA VAL A 45 -1.94 6.98 -7.53
C VAL A 45 -3.26 7.51 -8.04
N LEU A 46 -3.20 8.51 -8.91
CA LEU A 46 -4.37 9.07 -9.58
C LEU A 46 -4.67 8.32 -10.87
N SER A 47 -5.94 8.00 -11.11
CA SER A 47 -6.36 7.44 -12.39
C SER A 47 -6.34 8.52 -13.47
N GLY A 48 -6.41 8.12 -14.74
CA GLY A 48 -6.47 9.08 -15.85
C GLY A 48 -7.67 10.04 -15.76
N ILE A 49 -8.82 9.57 -15.25
CA ILE A 49 -10.01 10.42 -15.10
C ILE A 49 -9.85 11.44 -13.96
N ASP A 50 -9.14 11.07 -12.88
CA ASP A 50 -8.79 12.00 -11.81
C ASP A 50 -7.93 13.15 -12.34
N VAL A 51 -6.89 12.82 -13.12
CA VAL A 51 -5.97 13.81 -13.70
C VAL A 51 -6.69 14.71 -14.72
N LEU A 52 -7.56 14.15 -15.56
CA LEU A 52 -8.36 14.94 -16.50
C LEU A 52 -9.31 15.91 -15.77
N ALA A 53 -9.92 15.47 -14.67
CA ALA A 53 -10.79 16.32 -13.86
C ALA A 53 -10.01 17.43 -13.14
N GLU A 54 -8.82 17.13 -12.59
CA GLU A 54 -7.93 18.14 -11.98
C GLU A 54 -7.49 19.21 -12.99
N ARG A 55 -7.35 18.84 -14.26
CA ARG A 55 -7.03 19.76 -15.37
C ARG A 55 -8.26 20.46 -15.94
N GLY A 56 -9.44 20.26 -15.34
CA GLY A 56 -10.70 20.85 -15.81
C GLY A 56 -11.11 20.40 -17.20
N PHE A 57 -10.67 19.22 -17.67
CA PHE A 57 -10.96 18.68 -19.01
C PHE A 57 -10.54 19.55 -20.20
N GLU A 58 -9.58 20.47 -20.03
CA GLU A 58 -9.13 21.37 -21.11
C GLU A 58 -8.67 20.61 -22.37
N ASP A 59 -8.05 19.43 -22.19
CA ASP A 59 -7.61 18.57 -23.30
C ASP A 59 -8.76 18.07 -24.19
N LEU A 60 -10.00 18.06 -23.67
CA LEU A 60 -11.21 17.58 -24.34
C LEU A 60 -12.09 18.71 -24.91
N LYS A 61 -11.75 19.97 -24.63
CA LYS A 61 -12.56 21.13 -25.00
C LYS A 61 -12.77 21.22 -26.51
N GLY A 62 -14.03 21.43 -26.91
CA GLY A 62 -14.43 21.54 -28.31
C GLY A 62 -14.37 20.23 -29.11
N LYS A 63 -14.06 19.10 -28.47
CA LYS A 63 -14.06 17.77 -29.11
C LYS A 63 -15.37 17.04 -28.82
N ARG A 64 -15.82 16.23 -29.79
CA ARG A 64 -16.87 15.25 -29.57
C ARG A 64 -16.22 13.97 -29.05
N VAL A 65 -16.52 13.61 -27.81
CA VAL A 65 -15.89 12.50 -27.10
C VAL A 65 -16.79 11.28 -27.12
N GLY A 66 -16.27 10.14 -27.56
CA GLY A 66 -16.88 8.83 -27.34
C GLY A 66 -16.24 8.17 -26.12
N LEU A 67 -17.03 7.76 -25.14
CA LEU A 67 -16.52 7.08 -23.95
C LEU A 67 -16.63 5.57 -24.14
N ILE A 68 -15.49 4.87 -24.09
CA ILE A 68 -15.44 3.41 -23.95
C ILE A 68 -15.18 3.11 -22.48
N THR A 69 -16.10 2.42 -21.80
CA THR A 69 -15.97 2.17 -20.36
C THR A 69 -16.72 0.92 -19.92
N ASN A 70 -16.50 0.49 -18.68
CA ASN A 70 -17.23 -0.59 -18.01
C ASN A 70 -17.50 -0.20 -16.54
N GLN A 71 -17.99 -1.12 -15.71
CA GLN A 71 -18.32 -0.88 -14.31
C GLN A 71 -17.13 -0.46 -13.41
N THR A 72 -15.88 -0.72 -13.84
CA THR A 72 -14.68 -0.38 -13.08
C THR A 72 -14.15 1.02 -13.39
N GLY A 73 -14.66 1.67 -14.44
CA GLY A 73 -14.32 3.04 -14.80
C GLY A 73 -14.89 4.05 -13.80
N ARG A 74 -14.17 4.28 -12.70
CA ARG A 74 -14.56 5.16 -11.60
C ARG A 74 -13.38 6.03 -11.14
N ASP A 75 -13.68 7.22 -10.62
CA ASP A 75 -12.69 8.07 -9.95
C ASP A 75 -12.41 7.61 -8.51
N ARG A 76 -11.48 8.29 -7.82
CA ARG A 76 -11.14 8.00 -6.41
C ARG A 76 -12.32 8.15 -5.44
N THR A 77 -13.39 8.85 -5.83
CA THR A 77 -14.61 9.05 -5.03
C THR A 77 -15.69 8.00 -5.34
N GLY A 78 -15.42 7.11 -6.30
CA GLY A 78 -16.33 6.05 -6.72
C GLY A 78 -17.35 6.48 -7.78
N ARG A 79 -17.30 7.72 -8.30
CA ARG A 79 -18.18 8.19 -9.38
C ARG A 79 -17.74 7.58 -10.70
N THR A 80 -18.70 7.21 -11.55
CA THR A 80 -18.37 6.62 -12.85
C THR A 80 -17.81 7.68 -13.80
N THR A 81 -16.89 7.29 -14.68
CA THR A 81 -16.35 8.18 -15.72
C THR A 81 -17.46 8.81 -16.57
N PHE A 82 -18.55 8.07 -16.81
CA PHE A 82 -19.74 8.59 -17.47
C PHE A 82 -20.34 9.79 -16.73
N GLN A 83 -20.61 9.65 -15.42
CA GLN A 83 -21.17 10.74 -14.61
C GLN A 83 -20.25 11.95 -14.59
N ILE A 84 -18.94 11.72 -14.53
CA ILE A 84 -17.95 12.80 -14.48
C ILE A 84 -17.98 13.61 -15.77
N LEU A 85 -17.93 12.94 -16.92
CA LEU A 85 -17.92 13.60 -18.23
C LEU A 85 -19.27 14.18 -18.63
N ALA A 86 -20.38 13.53 -18.25
CA ALA A 86 -21.73 14.04 -18.50
C ALA A 86 -22.04 15.33 -17.72
N ASN A 87 -21.42 15.52 -16.55
CA ASN A 87 -21.56 16.74 -15.76
C ASN A 87 -20.50 17.82 -16.08
N ALA A 88 -19.54 17.53 -16.96
CA ALA A 88 -18.51 18.48 -17.35
C ALA A 88 -19.03 19.41 -18.47
N SER A 89 -19.29 20.67 -18.13
CA SER A 89 -19.91 21.64 -19.06
C SER A 89 -19.08 21.95 -20.32
N ASN A 90 -17.78 21.69 -20.29
CA ASN A 90 -16.85 21.92 -21.40
C ASN A 90 -16.54 20.66 -22.22
N VAL A 91 -17.22 19.54 -21.94
CA VAL A 91 -17.05 18.28 -22.66
C VAL A 91 -18.33 17.93 -23.41
N THR A 92 -18.22 17.60 -24.69
CA THR A 92 -19.34 17.07 -25.47
C THR A 92 -19.24 15.56 -25.57
N LEU A 93 -19.90 14.85 -24.65
CA LEU A 93 -19.98 13.40 -24.66
C LEU A 93 -21.01 12.94 -25.71
N SER A 94 -20.53 12.39 -26.84
CA SER A 94 -21.36 12.10 -28.02
C SER A 94 -21.75 10.62 -28.15
N ALA A 95 -21.05 9.71 -27.49
CA ALA A 95 -21.36 8.28 -27.55
C ALA A 95 -20.84 7.55 -26.30
N LEU A 96 -21.53 6.48 -25.94
CA LEU A 96 -21.12 5.55 -24.89
C LEU A 96 -21.00 4.13 -25.47
N PHE A 97 -19.85 3.51 -25.25
CA PHE A 97 -19.52 2.15 -25.67
C PHE A 97 -19.15 1.32 -24.43
N SER A 98 -19.74 0.15 -24.27
CA SER A 98 -19.46 -0.76 -23.16
C SER A 98 -19.19 -2.17 -23.70
N PRO A 99 -17.99 -2.76 -23.47
CA PRO A 99 -17.52 -3.90 -24.25
C PRO A 99 -18.27 -5.23 -24.03
N GLU A 100 -18.87 -5.52 -22.86
CA GLU A 100 -19.55 -6.82 -22.63
C GLU A 100 -20.97 -6.73 -22.04
N HIS A 101 -21.37 -5.63 -21.41
CA HIS A 101 -22.76 -5.41 -21.01
C HIS A 101 -23.08 -3.94 -21.16
N GLY A 102 -24.22 -3.63 -21.77
CA GLY A 102 -24.75 -2.27 -21.82
C GLY A 102 -24.77 -1.67 -20.40
N PHE A 103 -24.64 -0.35 -20.30
CA PHE A 103 -24.56 0.42 -19.05
C PHE A 103 -25.69 0.11 -18.03
N THR A 104 -26.75 -0.61 -18.44
CA THR A 104 -27.90 -1.05 -17.66
C THR A 104 -28.01 -2.56 -17.42
N GLY A 105 -27.00 -3.37 -17.82
CA GLY A 105 -27.04 -4.83 -17.67
C GLY A 105 -27.90 -5.56 -18.71
N VAL A 106 -28.38 -4.88 -19.76
CA VAL A 106 -28.98 -5.53 -20.94
C VAL A 106 -27.93 -5.56 -22.05
N ALA A 107 -27.54 -6.76 -22.44
CA ALA A 107 -26.68 -6.96 -23.60
C ALA A 107 -27.44 -6.55 -24.86
N VAL A 108 -27.05 -5.43 -25.45
CA VAL A 108 -27.28 -5.15 -26.86
C VAL A 108 -26.03 -4.46 -27.40
N SER A 109 -25.50 -5.05 -28.46
CA SER A 109 -24.55 -4.40 -29.35
C SER A 109 -25.25 -3.20 -30.00
N SER A 110 -25.26 -2.06 -29.32
CA SER A 110 -25.73 -0.80 -29.88
C SER A 110 -25.09 0.38 -29.15
N ALA A 111 -24.30 1.17 -29.88
CA ALA A 111 -23.83 2.47 -29.41
C ALA A 111 -25.05 3.29 -29.00
N THR A 112 -25.11 3.71 -27.73
CA THR A 112 -26.23 4.54 -27.26
C THR A 112 -25.86 6.00 -27.45
N PRO A 113 -26.60 6.77 -28.28
CA PRO A 113 -26.42 8.21 -28.37
C PRO A 113 -26.78 8.84 -27.03
N VAL A 114 -25.89 9.69 -26.53
CA VAL A 114 -26.18 10.57 -25.39
C VAL A 114 -26.70 11.87 -25.98
N ASN A 115 -27.94 12.22 -25.65
CA ASN A 115 -28.59 13.45 -26.10
C ASN A 115 -28.11 14.62 -25.20
N PRO A 116 -27.81 15.81 -25.75
CA PRO A 116 -27.41 16.98 -24.96
C PRO A 116 -28.52 17.50 -24.05
#